data_AF-A0AAD6AAQ6-F1
#
_entry.id   AF-A0AAD6AAQ6-F1
#
_cell.length_a   1.000
_cell.length_b   1.000
_cell.length_c   1.000
_cell.angle_alpha   90.00
_cell.angle_beta   90.00
_cell.angle_gamma   90.00
#
_symmetry.space_group_name_H-M   'P 1'
#
loop_
_entity.id
_entity.type
_entity.pdbx_description
1 polymer ?
#
loop_
_entity_poly.entity_id
_entity_poly.type
_entity_poly.pdbx_seq_one_letter_code
_entity_poly.pdbx_strand_id
1 'polypeptide(L)'
;MDAVFCFSCRHFQTDSGVEDSFRKGLSDWKKLSSKLEKHAHSQAHLNCMVKWDNYKVTASSGSIAAKLSRSHEDSVEKNRSYLCKIVDIVRLLSKLGLPFRGHREESESESRGDFLEHLATRLGLWKQ
;
A
#
# COMPACT_ATOMS: atom_id res chain seq x y z
N MET A 1 2.63 -6.06 -45.33
CA MET A 1 3.09 -6.38 -43.96
C MET A 1 3.75 -5.13 -43.46
N ASP A 2 3.02 -4.36 -42.66
CA ASP A 2 3.26 -2.94 -42.51
C ASP A 2 3.68 -2.65 -41.07
N ALA A 3 5.00 -2.60 -40.90
CA ALA A 3 5.76 -2.20 -39.73
C ALA A 3 5.71 -3.08 -38.46
N VAL A 4 6.82 -3.08 -37.73
CA VAL A 4 7.00 -3.71 -36.41
C VAL A 4 6.89 -2.66 -35.32
N PHE A 5 6.15 -2.97 -34.25
CA PHE A 5 5.94 -2.09 -33.11
C PHE A 5 6.37 -2.77 -31.81
N CYS A 6 6.88 -1.97 -30.88
CA CYS A 6 7.14 -2.41 -29.52
C CYS A 6 6.02 -1.90 -28.61
N PHE A 7 5.29 -2.83 -27.97
CA PHE A 7 4.14 -2.49 -27.13
C PHE A 7 4.52 -1.57 -25.97
N SER A 8 5.58 -1.90 -25.23
CA SER A 8 6.02 -1.13 -24.06
C SER A 8 6.46 0.29 -24.46
N CYS A 9 7.28 0.42 -25.49
CA CYS A 9 7.75 1.73 -25.95
C CYS A 9 6.62 2.59 -26.53
N ARG A 10 5.65 1.98 -27.22
CA ARG A 10 4.54 2.73 -27.80
C ARG A 10 3.65 3.39 -26.73
N HIS A 11 3.46 2.74 -25.59
CA HIS A 11 2.55 3.21 -24.55
C HIS A 11 3.26 3.95 -23.39
N PHE A 12 4.53 3.64 -23.11
CA PHE A 12 5.22 4.12 -21.90
C PHE A 12 6.44 5.01 -22.18
N GLN A 13 6.81 5.24 -23.44
CA GLN A 13 7.88 6.18 -23.79
C GLN A 13 7.41 7.62 -23.63
N THR A 14 8.10 8.36 -22.76
CA THR A 14 7.78 9.76 -22.41
C THR A 14 8.75 10.75 -23.05
N ASP A 15 9.92 10.30 -23.45
CA ASP A 15 11.02 11.17 -23.82
C ASP A 15 10.98 11.42 -25.33
N SER A 16 10.94 12.71 -25.73
CA SER A 16 10.84 13.12 -27.14
C SER A 16 12.17 13.04 -27.90
N GLY A 17 13.29 12.86 -27.21
CA GLY A 17 14.64 12.83 -27.79
C GLY A 17 15.21 11.44 -28.11
N VAL A 18 14.44 10.38 -27.91
CA VAL A 18 14.86 8.99 -28.13
C VAL A 18 14.24 8.40 -29.39
N GLU A 19 14.89 7.37 -29.94
CA GLU A 19 14.47 6.71 -31.17
C GLU A 19 12.99 6.28 -31.11
N ASP A 20 12.18 6.81 -32.04
CA ASP A 20 10.72 6.63 -32.09
C ASP A 20 10.30 5.54 -33.10
N SER A 21 11.27 4.88 -33.76
CA SER A 21 11.05 3.89 -34.81
C SER A 21 10.09 2.78 -34.37
N PHE A 22 10.26 2.24 -33.17
CA PHE A 22 9.42 1.14 -32.66
C PHE A 22 8.09 1.60 -32.05
N ARG A 23 7.90 2.90 -31.87
CA ARG A 23 6.63 3.49 -31.41
C ARG A 23 5.77 3.95 -32.60
N LYS A 24 6.38 4.53 -33.65
CA LYS A 24 5.74 4.89 -34.93
C LYS A 24 5.61 3.74 -35.91
N GLY A 25 6.42 2.70 -35.75
CA GLY A 25 6.44 1.52 -36.60
C GLY A 25 7.71 1.45 -37.45
N LEU A 26 8.43 0.32 -37.36
CA LEU A 26 9.63 0.06 -38.13
C LEU A 26 9.31 -0.82 -39.34
N SER A 27 9.42 -0.27 -40.56
CA SER A 27 9.18 -0.97 -41.83
C SER A 27 10.46 -1.45 -42.55
N ASP A 28 11.64 -1.17 -41.99
CA ASP A 28 12.93 -1.54 -42.60
C ASP A 28 13.28 -3.03 -42.40
N TRP A 29 12.62 -3.90 -43.15
CA TRP A 29 12.78 -5.35 -43.03
C TRP A 29 14.22 -5.84 -43.25
N LYS A 30 14.99 -5.19 -44.14
CA LYS A 30 16.38 -5.58 -44.45
C LYS A 30 17.35 -5.43 -43.28
N LYS A 31 17.08 -4.52 -42.34
CA LYS A 31 17.93 -4.25 -41.16
C LYS A 31 17.17 -4.47 -39.85
N LEU A 32 16.05 -5.19 -39.90
CA LEU A 32 15.16 -5.36 -38.77
C LEU A 32 15.87 -6.03 -37.60
N SER A 33 16.60 -7.13 -37.84
CA SER A 33 17.29 -7.87 -36.79
C SER A 33 18.25 -7.00 -35.99
N SER A 34 19.14 -6.26 -36.66
CA SER A 34 20.12 -5.40 -35.99
C SER A 34 19.49 -4.18 -35.31
N LYS A 35 18.40 -3.61 -35.86
CA LYS A 35 17.64 -2.55 -35.20
C LYS A 35 16.89 -3.06 -33.96
N LEU A 36 16.34 -4.27 -34.03
CA LEU A 36 15.63 -4.91 -32.92
C LEU A 36 16.58 -5.22 -31.77
N GLU A 37 17.76 -5.75 -32.08
CA GLU A 37 18.79 -6.02 -31.07
C GLU A 37 19.25 -4.75 -30.36
N LYS A 38 19.51 -3.67 -31.11
CA LYS A 38 19.84 -2.36 -30.53
C LYS A 38 18.71 -1.79 -29.69
N HIS A 39 17.46 -1.93 -30.17
CA HIS A 39 16.28 -1.47 -29.44
C HIS A 39 16.11 -2.21 -28.11
N ALA A 40 16.23 -3.54 -28.12
CA ALA A 40 16.07 -4.38 -26.94
C ALA A 40 17.07 -4.00 -25.82
N HIS A 41 18.28 -3.56 -26.17
CA HIS A 41 19.30 -3.11 -25.23
C HIS A 41 19.28 -1.61 -24.94
N SER A 42 18.38 -0.85 -25.57
CA SER A 42 18.31 0.59 -25.35
C SER A 42 17.74 0.93 -23.97
N GLN A 43 18.31 1.93 -23.29
CA GLN A 43 17.81 2.38 -22.00
C GLN A 43 16.34 2.83 -22.08
N ALA A 44 15.94 3.42 -23.21
CA ALA A 44 14.57 3.83 -23.48
C ALA A 44 13.61 2.64 -23.41
N HIS A 45 13.96 1.52 -24.08
CA HIS A 45 13.18 0.29 -24.02
C HIS A 45 13.11 -0.30 -22.62
N LEU A 46 14.25 -0.43 -21.94
CA LEU A 46 14.32 -0.97 -20.58
C LEU A 46 13.46 -0.16 -19.60
N ASN A 47 13.52 1.18 -19.68
CA ASN A 47 12.68 2.06 -18.87
C ASN A 47 11.18 1.87 -19.17
N CYS A 48 10.81 1.71 -20.45
CA CYS A 48 9.42 1.43 -20.83
C CYS A 48 8.95 0.05 -20.33
N MET A 49 9.83 -0.95 -20.34
CA MET A 49 9.54 -2.28 -19.78
C MET A 49 9.30 -2.20 -18.27
N VAL A 50 10.12 -1.46 -17.52
CA VAL A 50 9.92 -1.23 -16.07
C VAL A 50 8.60 -0.51 -15.80
N LYS A 51 8.27 0.53 -16.58
CA LYS A 51 6.98 1.23 -16.47
C LYS A 51 5.79 0.31 -16.74
N TRP A 52 5.88 -0.53 -17.77
CA TRP A 52 4.85 -1.51 -18.08
C TRP A 52 4.69 -2.55 -16.96
N ASP A 53 5.81 -3.03 -16.41
CA ASP A 53 5.76 -3.99 -15.31
C ASP A 53 5.09 -3.39 -14.06
N ASN A 54 5.49 -2.18 -13.68
CA ASN A 54 4.86 -1.42 -12.62
C ASN A 54 3.36 -1.20 -12.87
N TYR A 55 2.95 -0.89 -14.11
CA TYR A 55 1.54 -0.75 -14.47
C TYR A 55 0.76 -2.04 -14.19
N LYS A 56 1.26 -3.21 -14.61
CA LYS A 56 0.62 -4.51 -14.32
C LYS A 56 0.51 -4.77 -12.81
N VAL A 57 1.56 -4.46 -12.04
CA VAL A 57 1.54 -4.60 -10.58
C VAL A 57 0.52 -3.65 -9.94
N THR A 58 0.43 -2.41 -10.40
CA THR A 58 -0.56 -1.45 -9.87
C THR A 58 -2.00 -1.83 -10.24
N ALA A 59 -2.21 -2.50 -11.37
CA ALA A 59 -3.53 -2.98 -11.76
C ALA A 59 -4.04 -4.10 -10.83
N SER A 60 -3.15 -4.95 -10.31
CA SER A 60 -3.53 -6.03 -9.37
C SER A 60 -3.51 -5.60 -7.90
N SER A 61 -2.50 -4.82 -7.50
CA SER A 61 -2.23 -4.49 -6.09
C SER A 61 -2.71 -3.08 -5.67
N GLY A 62 -3.22 -2.30 -6.62
CA GLY A 62 -3.54 -0.88 -6.44
C GLY A 62 -2.29 0.02 -6.47
N SER A 63 -2.52 1.30 -6.73
CA SER A 63 -1.47 2.32 -6.74
C SER A 63 -0.92 2.58 -5.32
N ILE A 64 0.28 3.15 -5.24
CA ILE A 64 0.88 3.57 -3.97
C ILE A 64 -0.04 4.56 -3.23
N ALA A 65 -0.64 5.51 -3.97
CA ALA A 65 -1.61 6.45 -3.40
C ALA A 65 -2.82 5.72 -2.79
N ALA A 66 -3.35 4.71 -3.47
CA ALA A 66 -4.46 3.90 -2.94
C ALA A 66 -4.06 3.11 -1.69
N LYS A 67 -2.83 2.57 -1.65
CA LYS A 67 -2.31 1.89 -0.45
C LYS A 67 -2.15 2.86 0.73
N LEU A 68 -1.67 4.08 0.47
CA LEU A 68 -1.54 5.11 1.51
C LEU A 68 -2.90 5.55 2.06
N SER A 69 -3.89 5.77 1.19
CA SER A 69 -5.27 6.09 1.63
C SER A 69 -5.83 4.98 2.53
N ARG A 70 -5.71 3.72 2.10
CA ARG A 70 -6.15 2.56 2.89
C ARG A 70 -5.46 2.50 4.26
N SER A 71 -4.15 2.69 4.30
CA SER A 71 -3.41 2.69 5.57
C SER A 71 -3.85 3.81 6.51
N HIS A 72 -4.22 4.97 5.97
CA HIS A 72 -4.76 6.08 6.75
C HIS A 72 -6.17 5.74 7.27
N GLU A 73 -7.05 5.22 6.42
CA GLU A 73 -8.39 4.76 6.80
C GLU A 73 -8.34 3.69 7.90
N ASP A 74 -7.45 2.70 7.78
CA ASP A 74 -7.22 1.67 8.79
C ASP A 74 -6.78 2.26 10.14
N SER A 75 -5.92 3.28 10.11
CA SER A 75 -5.46 3.98 11.31
C SER A 75 -6.62 4.73 11.99
N VAL A 76 -7.45 5.42 11.19
CA VAL A 76 -8.63 6.13 11.68
C VAL A 76 -9.63 5.15 12.29
N GLU A 77 -9.91 4.02 11.63
CA GLU A 77 -10.85 3.01 12.12
C GLU A 77 -10.35 2.36 13.41
N LYS A 78 -9.06 2.01 13.49
CA LYS A 78 -8.44 1.52 14.73
C LYS A 78 -8.62 2.52 15.88
N ASN A 79 -8.31 3.80 15.64
CA ASN A 79 -8.45 4.84 16.65
C ASN A 79 -9.91 5.00 17.12
N ARG A 80 -10.88 4.96 16.19
CA ARG A 80 -12.31 4.98 16.52
C ARG A 80 -12.71 3.77 17.36
N SER A 81 -12.24 2.57 17.00
CA SER A 81 -12.48 1.35 17.78
C SER A 81 -11.94 1.47 19.21
N TYR A 82 -10.73 2.01 19.40
CA TYR A 82 -10.18 2.28 20.74
C TYR A 82 -11.03 3.27 21.53
N LEU A 83 -11.43 4.40 20.92
CA LEU A 83 -12.26 5.39 21.59
C LEU A 83 -13.62 4.83 22.00
N CYS A 84 -14.29 4.07 21.13
CA CYS A 84 -15.55 3.41 21.46
C CYS A 84 -15.40 2.48 22.68
N LYS A 85 -14.33 1.67 22.73
CA LYS A 85 -14.08 0.79 23.88
C LYS A 85 -13.87 1.57 25.17
N ILE A 86 -13.13 2.68 25.13
CA ILE A 86 -12.92 3.55 26.29
C ILE A 86 -14.24 4.12 26.78
N VAL A 87 -15.06 4.67 25.88
CA VAL A 87 -16.38 5.23 26.21
C VAL A 87 -17.30 4.18 26.83
N ASP A 88 -17.30 2.95 26.29
CA ASP A 88 -18.10 1.86 26.84
C ASP A 88 -17.66 1.46 28.25
N ILE A 89 -16.35 1.41 28.52
CA ILE A 89 -15.82 1.11 29.86
C ILE A 89 -16.21 2.22 30.82
N VAL A 90 -16.03 3.49 30.43
CA VAL A 90 -16.44 4.63 31.26
C VAL A 90 -17.92 4.54 31.61
N ARG A 91 -18.78 4.29 30.61
CA ARG A 91 -20.22 4.14 30.82
C ARG A 91 -20.56 2.97 31.74
N LEU A 92 -19.86 1.84 31.61
CA LEU A 92 -20.06 0.67 32.46
C LEU A 92 -19.72 0.98 33.91
N LEU A 93 -18.51 1.50 34.18
CA LEU A 93 -18.06 1.80 35.54
C LEU A 93 -18.94 2.87 36.20
N SER A 94 -19.32 3.92 35.46
CA SER A 94 -20.25 4.94 35.96
C SER A 94 -21.60 4.36 36.34
N LYS A 95 -22.14 3.40 35.58
CA LYS A 95 -23.42 2.75 35.90
C LYS A 95 -23.33 1.83 37.13
N LEU A 96 -22.19 1.17 37.33
CA LEU A 96 -21.97 0.28 38.45
C LEU A 96 -21.50 1.02 39.72
N GLY A 97 -21.13 2.29 39.61
CA GLY A 97 -20.52 3.05 40.71
C GLY A 97 -19.12 2.56 41.08
N LEU A 98 -18.43 1.90 40.15
CA LEU A 98 -17.10 1.35 40.37
C LEU A 98 -16.01 2.43 40.20
N PRO A 99 -14.94 2.39 41.02
CA PRO A 99 -13.82 3.28 40.87
C PRO A 99 -13.08 2.98 39.55
N PHE A 100 -12.64 4.02 38.87
CA PHE A 100 -11.84 3.86 37.65
C PHE A 100 -10.44 3.34 37.95
N ARG A 101 -9.88 3.75 39.09
CA ARG A 101 -8.48 3.49 39.47
C ARG A 101 -8.38 2.49 40.61
N GLY A 102 -7.31 1.70 40.58
CA GLY A 102 -6.93 0.83 41.68
C GLY A 102 -6.12 1.58 42.75
N HIS A 103 -5.83 0.89 43.87
CA HIS A 103 -4.90 1.40 44.86
C HIS A 103 -3.46 1.50 44.32
N ARG A 104 -3.10 0.58 43.40
CA ARG A 104 -1.87 0.58 42.60
C ARG A 104 -2.23 0.24 41.16
N GLU A 105 -1.54 0.84 40.19
CA GLU A 105 -1.76 0.58 38.75
C GLU A 105 -0.47 0.10 38.05
N GLU A 106 0.54 -0.22 38.85
CA GLU A 106 1.82 -0.77 38.44
C GLU A 106 1.63 -2.11 37.72
N SER A 107 2.54 -2.46 36.80
CA SER A 107 2.41 -3.71 36.04
C SER A 107 2.47 -4.97 36.92
N GLU A 108 3.09 -4.87 38.10
CA GLU A 108 3.29 -5.97 39.04
C GLU A 108 2.15 -6.11 40.07
N SER A 109 1.18 -5.19 40.09
CA SER A 109 0.08 -5.26 41.05
C SER A 109 -0.97 -6.29 40.61
N GLU A 110 -1.45 -7.10 41.56
CA GLU A 110 -2.48 -8.13 41.33
C GLU A 110 -3.81 -7.56 40.80
N SER A 111 -4.16 -6.33 41.17
CA SER A 111 -5.28 -5.58 40.61
C SER A 111 -4.84 -4.18 40.25
N ARG A 112 -4.98 -3.83 38.96
CA ARG A 112 -4.58 -2.52 38.40
C ARG A 112 -5.74 -1.53 38.34
N GLY A 113 -6.86 -1.86 38.98
CA GLY A 113 -8.09 -1.08 38.94
C GLY A 113 -9.01 -1.46 37.77
N ASP A 114 -10.31 -1.23 38.00
CA ASP A 114 -11.36 -1.73 37.13
C ASP A 114 -11.24 -1.23 35.68
N PHE A 115 -10.81 0.02 35.46
CA PHE A 115 -10.64 0.56 34.12
C PHE A 115 -9.58 -0.21 33.32
N LEU A 116 -8.39 -0.43 33.90
CA LEU A 116 -7.29 -1.09 33.22
C LEU A 116 -7.58 -2.58 32.99
N GLU A 117 -8.25 -3.23 33.93
CA GLU A 117 -8.66 -4.64 33.80
C GLU A 117 -9.68 -4.83 32.67
N HIS A 118 -10.72 -3.99 32.62
CA HIS A 118 -11.72 -4.02 31.55
C HIS A 118 -11.12 -3.64 30.19
N LEU A 119 -10.22 -2.66 30.15
CA LEU A 119 -9.52 -2.25 28.94
C LEU A 119 -8.66 -3.38 28.39
N ALA A 120 -7.83 -4.00 29.24
CA ALA A 120 -6.94 -5.08 28.82
C ALA A 120 -7.72 -6.35 28.41
N THR A 121 -8.86 -6.63 29.05
CA THR A 121 -9.79 -7.70 28.62
C THR A 121 -10.38 -7.41 27.23
N ARG A 122 -10.88 -6.20 27.00
CA ARG A 122 -11.50 -5.81 25.72
C ARG A 122 -10.51 -5.59 24.58
N LEU A 123 -9.22 -5.40 24.90
CA LEU A 123 -8.13 -5.30 23.93
C LEU A 123 -7.40 -6.63 23.71
N GLY A 124 -7.73 -7.69 24.46
CA GLY A 124 -7.09 -9.01 24.33
C GLY A 124 -5.63 -9.04 24.82
N LEU A 125 -5.25 -8.13 25.72
CA LEU A 125 -3.87 -7.95 26.17
C LEU A 125 -3.41 -8.96 27.23
N TRP A 126 -4.30 -9.84 27.70
CA TRP A 126 -4.01 -10.87 28.71
C TRP A 126 -3.70 -12.26 28.14
N LYS A 127 -3.58 -12.42 26.81
CA LYS A 127 -3.09 -13.69 26.24
C LYS A 127 -1.56 -13.69 26.19
N GLN A 128 -0.94 -14.20 27.24
CA GLN A 128 0.32 -14.94 27.21
C GLN A 128 0.15 -16.23 27.99
#